data_AF-A0A6P0TA79-F1
#
_entry.id   AF-A0A6P0TA79-F1
#
_cell.length_a   1.000
_cell.length_b   1.000
_cell.length_c   1.000
_cell.angle_alpha   90.00
_cell.angle_beta   90.00
_cell.angle_gamma   90.00
#
_symmetry.space_group_name_H-M   'P 1'
#
loop_
_entity.id
_entity.type
_entity.pdbx_description
1 polymer ?
#
loop_
_entity_poly.entity_id
_entity_poly.type
_entity_poly.pdbx_seq_one_letter_code
_entity_poly.pdbx_strand_id
1 'polypeptide(L)' 'MNINFKQFILLGLPDVDVKEQAIALAERWHVAHLSMDTLVQEAIATQSKVGLAVQPYIDAGEPVPDDLMVK' A
#
# COMPACT_ATOMS: atom_id res chain seq x y z
N MET A 1 6.06 -22.45 -21.05
CA MET A 1 4.85 -21.75 -20.55
C MET A 1 5.22 -20.29 -20.38
N ASN A 2 4.72 -19.38 -21.24
CA ASN A 2 5.00 -17.96 -21.07
C ASN A 2 4.10 -17.40 -19.97
N ILE A 3 4.68 -17.11 -18.81
CA ILE A 3 3.97 -16.45 -17.72
C ILE A 3 4.05 -14.94 -17.98
N ASN A 4 2.92 -14.32 -18.29
CA ASN A 4 2.84 -12.89 -18.58
C ASN A 4 2.43 -12.15 -17.31
N PHE A 5 3.41 -11.64 -16.56
CA PHE A 5 3.16 -10.87 -15.34
C PHE A 5 2.85 -9.42 -15.67
N LYS A 6 1.83 -8.86 -15.01
CA LYS A 6 1.47 -7.44 -15.11
C LYS A 6 1.65 -6.80 -13.74
N GLN A 7 2.41 -5.71 -13.71
CA GLN A 7 2.63 -4.88 -12.53
C GLN A 7 2.30 -3.45 -12.91
N PHE A 8 1.54 -2.77 -12.06
CA PHE A 8 1.11 -1.39 -12.26
C PHE A 8 1.47 -0.57 -11.03
N ILE A 9 1.90 0.66 -11.26
CA ILE A 9 2.01 1.71 -10.25
C ILE A 9 1.04 2.80 -10.69
N LEU A 10 0.06 3.11 -9.85
CA LEU A 10 -0.88 4.19 -10.11
C LEU A 10 -0.50 5.39 -9.25
N LEU A 11 -0.33 6.53 -9.90
CA LEU A 11 -0.04 7.81 -9.28
C LEU A 11 -1.13 8.79 -9.69
N GLY A 12 -1.58 9.62 -8.75
CA GLY A 12 -2.54 10.67 -9.00
C GLY A 12 -2.50 11.73 -7.91
N LEU A 13 -3.10 12.88 -8.20
CA LEU A 13 -3.28 13.93 -7.20
C LEU A 13 -4.23 13.46 -6.09
N PRO A 14 -4.24 14.13 -4.91
CA PRO A 14 -5.31 13.91 -3.95
C PRO A 14 -6.69 14.07 -4.61
N ASP A 15 -7.67 13.28 -4.15
CA ASP A 15 -9.08 13.36 -4.56
C ASP A 15 -9.40 13.01 -6.03
N VAL A 16 -8.50 12.33 -6.76
CA VAL A 16 -8.79 11.84 -8.14
C VAL A 16 -9.21 10.36 -8.21
N ASP A 17 -9.64 9.79 -7.07
CA ASP A 17 -10.14 8.41 -6.97
C ASP A 17 -9.15 7.35 -7.49
N VAL A 18 -7.85 7.56 -7.24
CA VAL A 18 -6.78 6.64 -7.68
C VAL A 18 -7.01 5.21 -7.17
N LYS A 19 -7.51 5.09 -5.94
CA LYS A 19 -7.78 3.81 -5.28
C LYS A 19 -8.87 3.03 -6.00
N GLU A 20 -9.98 3.68 -6.33
CA GLU A 20 -11.11 3.10 -7.06
C GLU A 20 -10.67 2.63 -8.45
N GLN A 21 -9.84 3.44 -9.13
CA GLN A 21 -9.25 3.06 -10.42
C GLN A 21 -8.29 1.86 -10.30
N ALA A 22 -7.48 1.80 -9.24
CA ALA A 22 -6.56 0.69 -8.97
C ALA A 22 -7.30 -0.61 -8.69
N ILE A 23 -8.39 -0.56 -7.92
CA ILE A 23 -9.27 -1.72 -7.67
C ILE A 23 -9.88 -2.21 -8.99
N ALA A 24 -10.45 -1.31 -9.81
CA ALA A 24 -11.05 -1.69 -11.08
C ALA A 24 -10.04 -2.33 -12.06
N LEU A 25 -8.80 -1.83 -12.08
CA LEU A 25 -7.72 -2.42 -12.87
C LEU A 25 -7.28 -3.79 -12.33
N ALA A 26 -7.18 -3.93 -11.01
CA ALA A 26 -6.83 -5.19 -10.36
C ALA A 26 -7.85 -6.28 -10.68
N GLU A 27 -9.14 -5.97 -10.59
CA GLU A 27 -10.24 -6.86 -10.97
C GLU A 27 -10.18 -7.25 -12.46
N ARG A 28 -10.02 -6.26 -13.35
CA ARG A 28 -9.99 -6.47 -14.80
C ARG A 28 -8.84 -7.37 -15.25
N TRP A 29 -7.67 -7.22 -14.63
CA TRP A 29 -6.46 -7.95 -15.01
C TRP A 29 -6.17 -9.16 -14.12
N HIS A 30 -7.04 -9.45 -13.15
CA HIS A 30 -6.88 -10.52 -12.16
C HIS A 30 -5.52 -10.46 -11.46
N VAL A 31 -5.12 -9.27 -11.03
CA VAL A 31 -3.90 -9.03 -10.25
C VAL A 31 -4.25 -8.53 -8.86
N ALA A 32 -3.35 -8.72 -7.89
CA ALA A 32 -3.56 -8.20 -6.54
C ALA A 32 -3.56 -6.65 -6.53
N HIS A 33 -4.48 -6.06 -5.78
CA HIS A 33 -4.44 -4.65 -5.41
C HIS A 33 -3.67 -4.49 -4.10
N LEU A 34 -2.64 -3.66 -4.10
CA LEU A 34 -1.82 -3.35 -2.92
C LEU A 34 -1.75 -1.84 -2.74
N SER A 35 -1.97 -1.37 -1.51
CA SER A 35 -1.77 0.03 -1.13
C SER A 35 -0.92 0.11 0.14
N MET A 36 -0.17 1.22 0.28
CA MET A 36 0.65 1.45 1.47
C MET A 36 -0.18 1.44 2.75
N ASP A 37 -1.35 2.08 2.73
CA ASP A 37 -2.25 2.12 3.89
C ASP A 37 -2.66 0.71 4.34
N THR A 38 -3.05 -0.17 3.42
CA THR A 38 -3.45 -1.53 3.76
C THR A 38 -2.27 -2.34 4.31
N LEU A 39 -1.09 -2.21 3.72
CA LEU A 39 0.12 -2.89 4.20
C LEU A 39 0.54 -2.41 5.60
N VAL A 40 0.46 -1.10 5.87
CA VAL A 40 0.75 -0.53 7.18
C VAL A 40 -0.27 -1.01 8.22
N GLN A 41 -1.56 -0.97 7.91
CA GLN A 41 -2.62 -1.44 8.82
C GLN A 41 -2.44 -2.94 9.14
N GLU A 42 -2.11 -3.77 8.16
CA GLU A 42 -1.82 -5.19 8.36
C GLU A 42 -0.56 -5.39 9.22
N ALA A 43 0.50 -4.62 8.96
CA ALA A 43 1.74 -4.67 9.73
C ALA A 43 1.50 -4.32 11.21
N ILE A 44 0.66 -3.33 11.50
CA ILE A 44 0.25 -2.93 12.85
C ILE A 44 -0.60 -4.03 13.50
N ALA A 45 -1.62 -4.52 12.80
CA ALA A 45 -2.53 -5.56 13.30
C ALA A 45 -1.80 -6.86 13.66
N THR A 46 -0.76 -7.21 12.90
CA THR A 46 0.10 -8.38 13.15
C THR A 46 1.23 -8.13 14.14
N GLN A 47 1.34 -6.93 14.70
CA GLN A 47 2.42 -6.49 15.60
C GLN A 47 3.82 -6.81 15.04
N SER A 48 3.97 -6.70 13.72
CA SER A 48 5.25 -6.90 13.05
C SER A 48 6.28 -5.86 13.53
N LYS A 49 7.57 -6.13 13.34
CA LYS A 49 8.63 -5.16 13.69
C LYS A 49 8.42 -3.80 13.03
N VAL A 50 8.00 -3.79 11.77
CA VAL A 50 7.67 -2.57 11.03
C VAL A 50 6.40 -1.94 11.59
N GLY A 51 5.34 -2.73 11.81
CA GLY A 51 4.09 -2.26 12.40
C GLY A 51 4.28 -1.52 13.71
N LEU A 52 5.04 -2.10 14.64
CA LEU A 52 5.36 -1.49 15.93
C LEU A 52 6.21 -0.22 15.79
N ALA A 53 7.09 -0.15 14.79
CA ALA A 53 7.90 1.03 14.54
C ALA A 53 7.11 2.18 13.91
N VAL A 54 6.12 1.89 13.06
CA VAL A 54 5.33 2.91 12.34
C VAL A 54 4.13 3.39 13.13
N GLN A 55 3.57 2.56 14.01
CA GLN A 55 2.35 2.84 14.77
C GLN A 55 2.36 4.20 15.51
N PRO A 56 3.44 4.62 16.21
CA PRO A 56 3.45 5.91 16.90
C PRO A 56 3.26 7.11 15.97
N TYR A 57 3.78 7.05 14.75
CA TYR A 57 3.64 8.11 13.74
C TYR A 57 2.22 8.17 13.21
N ILE A 58 1.61 7.01 12.94
CA ILE A 58 0.22 6.90 12.49
C ILE A 58 -0.73 7.45 13.57
N ASP A 59 -0.53 7.06 14.83
CA ASP A 59 -1.36 7.51 15.96
C ASP A 59 -1.23 9.03 16.20
N ALA A 60 -0.05 9.60 15.91
CA ALA A 60 0.20 11.04 16.01
C ALA A 60 -0.25 11.85 14.77
N GLY A 61 -0.65 11.19 13.68
CA GLY A 61 -0.94 11.84 12.41
C GLY A 61 0.31 12.45 11.74
N GLU A 62 1.48 11.92 12.05
CA GLU A 62 2.78 12.38 11.55
C GLU A 62 3.24 11.56 10.33
N PRO A 63 4.03 12.15 9.41
CA PRO A 63 4.58 11.42 8.29
C PRO A 63 5.53 10.32 8.77
N VAL A 64 5.35 9.11 8.24
CA VAL A 64 6.24 7.99 8.54
C VAL A 64 7.59 8.18 7.82
N PRO A 65 8.73 8.06 8.52
CA PRO A 65 10.05 8.09 7.90
C PRO A 65 10.24 7.06 6.78
N ASP A 66 10.87 7.46 5.67
CA ASP A 66 11.11 6.61 4.50
C ASP A 66 11.92 5.33 4.83
N ASP A 67 12.84 5.40 5.79
CA ASP A 67 13.67 4.27 6.21
C ASP A 67 12.89 3.16 6.94
N LEU A 68 11.67 3.47 7.39
CA LEU A 68 10.72 2.49 7.93
C LEU A 68 9.83 1.89 6.84
N MET A 69 9.71 2.54 5.67
CA MET A 69 8.86 2.12 4.55
C MET A 69 9.63 1.34 3.47
N VAL A 70 10.92 1.64 3.26
CA VAL A 70 11.71 1.15 2.11
C VAL A 70 12.80 0.14 2.53
N LYS A 71 12.53 -0.68 3.55
CA LYS A 71 13.51 -1.66 4.06
C LYS A 71 13.36 -3.06 3.49
#